data_AF-A0AAN8CXV9-F1
#
_entry.id   AF-A0AAN8CXV9-F1
#
_cell.length_a   1.000
_cell.length_b   1.000
_cell.length_c   1.000
_cell.angle_alpha   90.00
_cell.angle_beta   90.00
_cell.angle_gamma   90.00
#
_symmetry.space_group_name_H-M   'P 1'
#
loop_
_entity.id
_entity.type
_entity.pdbx_description
1 polymer ?
#
loop_
_entity_poly.entity_id
_entity_poly.type
_entity_poly.pdbx_seq_one_letter_code
_entity_poly.pdbx_strand_id
1 'polypeptide(L)'
;MSKRLQMCPFSCLAIDGQTLVMALGKPPDTTTFGDYANKFAETVLKMGEKYQRVDVVFDRYRDKSIKTGKRRKRKQRHRPVRREIVNDSVPLPTDWSSFMALEENKADLARILSNHLIEHSPEDEPVVVVSGGFAEATTVKSSDPDLDVSSLMADHEEADTRLMLHCIQWTQ
;
A
#
# COMPACT_ATOMS: atom_id res chain seq x y z
N MET A 1 -29.55 12.07 -26.25
CA MET A 1 -29.61 12.04 -24.76
C MET A 1 -28.81 10.84 -24.28
N SER A 2 -27.56 11.08 -23.85
CA SER A 2 -26.67 10.03 -23.35
C SER A 2 -27.16 9.61 -21.98
N LYS A 3 -27.55 8.34 -21.82
CA LYS A 3 -27.81 7.75 -20.50
C LYS A 3 -26.48 7.73 -19.75
N ARG A 4 -26.23 8.74 -18.92
CA ARG A 4 -25.27 8.62 -17.82
C ARG A 4 -25.70 7.37 -17.06
N LEU A 5 -24.87 6.33 -17.07
CA LEU A 5 -25.00 5.22 -16.15
C LEU A 5 -25.11 5.85 -14.76
N GLN A 6 -26.25 5.65 -14.12
CA GLN A 6 -26.43 6.02 -12.73
C GLN A 6 -25.38 5.21 -11.96
N MET A 7 -24.31 5.88 -11.52
CA MET A 7 -23.27 5.26 -10.73
C MET A 7 -23.94 4.59 -9.54
N CYS A 8 -23.53 3.34 -9.25
CA CYS A 8 -23.95 2.66 -8.03
C CYS A 8 -23.70 3.61 -6.85
N PRO A 9 -24.62 3.69 -5.88
CA PRO A 9 -24.53 4.66 -4.78
C PRO A 9 -23.28 4.49 -3.92
N PHE A 10 -22.53 3.40 -4.09
CA PHE A 10 -21.23 3.14 -3.48
C PHE A 10 -20.25 2.55 -4.49
N SER A 11 -19.21 3.31 -4.87
CA SER A 11 -18.14 2.85 -5.77
C SER A 11 -16.81 2.80 -5.03
N CYS A 12 -16.16 1.64 -5.08
CA CYS A 12 -14.84 1.42 -4.49
C CYS A 12 -13.80 1.07 -5.54
N LEU A 13 -12.60 1.63 -5.38
CA LEU A 13 -11.40 1.17 -6.06
C LEU A 13 -10.54 0.35 -5.09
N ALA A 14 -10.21 -0.88 -5.45
CA ALA A 14 -9.31 -1.72 -4.67
C ALA A 14 -7.94 -1.82 -5.36
N ILE A 15 -6.86 -1.58 -4.61
CA ILE A 15 -5.48 -1.48 -5.10
C ILE A 15 -4.58 -2.43 -4.30
N ASP A 16 -3.85 -3.29 -5.00
CA ASP A 16 -2.65 -3.93 -4.44
C ASP A 16 -1.53 -2.88 -4.36
N GLY A 17 -1.21 -2.44 -3.15
CA GLY A 17 -0.23 -1.40 -2.87
C GLY A 17 1.18 -1.82 -3.29
N GLN A 18 1.54 -3.10 -3.15
CA GLN A 18 2.85 -3.59 -3.57
C GLN A 18 2.98 -3.59 -5.09
N THR A 19 1.91 -3.97 -5.79
CA THR A 19 1.85 -3.87 -7.26
C THR A 19 1.97 -2.42 -7.72
N LEU A 20 1.30 -1.47 -7.05
CA LEU A 20 1.42 -0.05 -7.39
C LEU A 20 2.85 0.49 -7.16
N VAL A 21 3.51 0.12 -6.06
CA VAL A 21 4.93 0.46 -5.82
C VAL A 21 5.83 -0.06 -6.96
N MET A 22 5.59 -1.30 -7.41
CA MET A 22 6.37 -1.87 -8.52
C MET A 22 6.10 -1.17 -9.85
N ALA A 23 4.85 -0.74 -10.09
CA ALA A 23 4.47 0.00 -11.29
C ALA A 23 5.04 1.43 -11.31
N LEU A 24 5.06 2.11 -10.17
CA LEU A 24 5.65 3.45 -10.02
C LEU A 24 7.18 3.41 -10.14
N GLY A 25 7.82 2.33 -9.71
CA GLY A 25 9.28 2.22 -9.72
C GLY A 25 9.93 3.29 -8.84
N LYS A 26 11.01 3.92 -9.31
CA LYS A 26 11.64 5.10 -8.70
C LYS A 26 11.46 6.30 -9.65
N PRO A 27 10.51 7.21 -9.38
CA PRO A 27 10.32 8.40 -10.18
C PRO A 27 11.57 9.31 -10.17
N PRO A 28 11.97 9.92 -11.30
CA PRO A 28 13.19 10.71 -11.41
C PRO A 28 13.14 12.01 -10.61
N ASP A 29 11.94 12.52 -10.32
CA ASP A 29 11.62 13.71 -9.54
C ASP A 29 11.56 13.46 -8.02
N THR A 30 11.77 12.21 -7.57
CA THR A 30 11.71 11.85 -6.14
C THR A 30 13.11 11.61 -5.57
N THR A 31 13.45 12.32 -4.50
CA THR A 31 14.78 12.25 -3.88
C THR A 31 14.77 11.56 -2.53
N THR A 32 13.68 11.69 -1.78
CA THR A 32 13.49 11.14 -0.44
C THR A 32 12.30 10.18 -0.36
N PHE A 33 12.21 9.41 0.73
CA PHE A 33 11.03 8.57 0.98
C PHE A 33 9.76 9.40 1.22
N GLY A 34 9.87 10.62 1.74
CA GLY A 34 8.76 11.57 1.82
C GLY A 34 8.26 12.00 0.44
N ASP A 35 9.16 12.37 -0.47
CA ASP A 35 8.79 12.69 -1.86
C ASP A 35 8.06 11.52 -2.53
N TYR A 36 8.56 10.31 -2.27
CA TYR A 36 7.97 9.09 -2.79
C TYR A 36 6.58 8.84 -2.20
N ALA A 37 6.40 9.05 -0.90
CA ALA A 37 5.11 8.89 -0.23
C ALA A 37 4.07 9.89 -0.76
N ASN A 38 4.46 11.16 -0.95
CA ASN A 38 3.63 12.17 -1.60
C ASN A 38 3.20 11.70 -3.00
N LYS A 39 4.15 11.24 -3.83
CA LYS A 39 3.87 10.78 -5.19
C LYS A 39 2.95 9.56 -5.22
N PHE A 40 3.13 8.64 -4.28
CA PHE A 40 2.29 7.46 -4.12
C PHE A 40 0.86 7.86 -3.75
N ALA A 41 0.69 8.74 -2.75
CA ALA A 41 -0.60 9.24 -2.32
C ALA A 41 -1.33 10.01 -3.44
N GLU A 42 -0.64 10.92 -4.12
CA GLU A 42 -1.16 11.63 -5.30
C GLU A 42 -1.67 10.65 -6.36
N THR A 43 -0.93 9.56 -6.60
CA THR A 43 -1.33 8.54 -7.58
C THR A 43 -2.58 7.79 -7.12
N VAL A 44 -2.63 7.36 -5.86
CA VAL A 44 -3.79 6.67 -5.27
C VAL A 44 -5.04 7.53 -5.35
N LEU A 45 -4.96 8.79 -4.88
CA LEU A 45 -6.07 9.73 -4.87
C LEU A 45 -6.56 10.05 -6.29
N LYS A 46 -5.62 10.23 -7.23
CA LYS A 46 -5.97 10.46 -8.64
C LYS A 46 -6.66 9.26 -9.28
N MET A 47 -6.22 8.03 -8.98
CA MET A 47 -6.92 6.82 -9.44
C MET A 47 -8.32 6.71 -8.81
N GLY A 48 -8.44 7.17 -7.56
CA GLY A 48 -9.65 7.19 -6.74
C GLY A 48 -10.64 8.32 -7.01
N GLU A 49 -10.29 9.33 -7.82
CA GLU A 49 -11.07 10.56 -8.09
C GLU A 49 -12.58 10.35 -8.30
N LYS A 50 -12.97 9.23 -8.90
CA LYS A 50 -14.36 8.93 -9.30
C LYS A 50 -15.04 7.89 -8.40
N TYR A 51 -14.35 7.50 -7.34
CA TYR A 51 -14.78 6.53 -6.37
C TYR A 51 -15.03 7.24 -5.05
N GLN A 52 -15.97 6.74 -4.26
CA GLN A 52 -16.21 7.27 -2.92
C GLN A 52 -15.18 6.72 -1.92
N ARG A 53 -14.64 5.53 -2.20
CA ARG A 53 -13.64 4.89 -1.36
C ARG A 53 -12.52 4.25 -2.19
N VAL A 54 -11.32 4.29 -1.64
CA VAL A 54 -10.16 3.58 -2.17
C VAL A 54 -9.59 2.67 -1.08
N ASP A 55 -9.50 1.38 -1.39
CA ASP A 55 -8.90 0.38 -0.52
C ASP A 55 -7.49 0.06 -1.02
N VAL A 56 -6.47 0.43 -0.25
CA VAL A 56 -5.07 0.09 -0.53
C VAL A 56 -4.64 -1.06 0.37
N VAL A 57 -4.26 -2.18 -0.23
CA VAL A 57 -3.94 -3.41 0.50
C VAL A 57 -2.48 -3.78 0.26
N PHE A 58 -1.73 -4.01 1.34
CA PHE A 58 -0.35 -4.48 1.29
C PHE A 58 -0.23 -5.92 1.81
N ASP A 59 0.80 -6.62 1.35
CA ASP A 59 1.22 -7.92 1.90
C ASP A 59 1.59 -7.80 3.39
N ARG A 60 1.41 -8.89 4.14
CA ARG A 60 2.01 -9.04 5.47
C ARG A 60 3.46 -9.46 5.35
N TYR A 61 4.35 -8.56 5.73
CA TYR A 61 5.76 -8.89 5.91
C TYR A 61 5.99 -9.40 7.33
N ARG A 62 5.94 -10.73 7.54
CA ARG A 62 6.29 -11.35 8.83
C ARG A 62 7.80 -11.35 9.04
N ASP A 63 8.25 -11.09 10.27
CA ASP A 63 9.64 -11.31 10.66
C ASP A 63 10.02 -12.77 10.43
N LYS A 64 10.91 -13.00 9.46
CA LYS A 64 11.35 -14.33 9.06
C LYS A 64 12.37 -14.88 10.05
N SER A 65 11.94 -15.24 11.25
CA SER A 65 12.57 -16.39 11.88
C SER A 65 12.15 -17.62 11.04
N ILE A 66 13.06 -18.13 10.19
CA ILE A 66 13.03 -19.49 9.60
C ILE A 66 12.34 -19.67 8.22
N LYS A 67 12.19 -18.64 7.36
CA LYS A 67 11.82 -18.85 5.92
C LYS A 67 12.81 -18.25 4.91
N THR A 68 14.10 -18.32 5.22
CA THR A 68 15.21 -17.93 4.33
C THR A 68 15.45 -18.90 3.16
N GLY A 69 14.72 -20.03 3.09
CA GLY A 69 15.05 -21.16 2.22
C GLY A 69 14.58 -21.14 0.77
N LYS A 70 13.53 -20.38 0.39
CA LYS A 70 12.92 -20.52 -0.96
C LYS A 70 13.06 -19.31 -1.91
N ARG A 71 13.28 -18.08 -1.44
CA ARG A 71 13.56 -16.91 -2.31
C ARG A 71 15.05 -16.62 -2.57
N ARG A 72 15.98 -17.16 -1.76
CA ARG A 72 17.45 -17.01 -1.94
C ARG A 72 18.03 -17.65 -3.23
N LYS A 73 17.22 -18.34 -4.03
CA LYS A 73 17.69 -19.05 -5.25
C LYS A 73 17.75 -18.18 -6.52
N ARG A 74 17.35 -16.91 -6.51
CA ARG A 74 17.57 -16.02 -7.66
C ARG A 74 18.56 -14.90 -7.32
N LYS A 75 19.75 -15.04 -7.92
CA LYS A 75 20.83 -14.05 -8.08
C LYS A 75 21.73 -13.81 -6.85
N GLN A 76 22.63 -14.77 -6.60
CA GLN A 76 23.95 -14.45 -6.05
C GLN A 76 24.71 -13.60 -7.07
N ARG A 77 24.86 -12.30 -6.79
CA ARG A 77 26.01 -11.49 -7.24
C ARG A 77 26.20 -10.20 -6.44
N HIS A 78 25.12 -9.64 -5.89
CA HIS A 78 25.17 -8.62 -4.83
C HIS A 78 24.14 -8.96 -3.75
N ARG A 79 24.55 -8.98 -2.48
CA ARG A 79 23.59 -9.11 -1.37
C ARG A 79 22.79 -7.81 -1.31
N PRO A 80 21.45 -7.84 -1.37
CA PRO A 80 20.64 -6.66 -1.17
C PRO A 80 20.97 -5.99 0.17
N VAL A 81 21.01 -4.65 0.20
CA VAL A 81 21.36 -3.88 1.39
C VAL A 81 20.07 -3.44 2.12
N ARG A 82 19.99 -3.77 3.40
CA ARG A 82 18.93 -3.26 4.29
C ARG A 82 19.07 -1.75 4.41
N ARG A 83 17.97 -1.01 4.23
CA ARG A 83 17.96 0.44 4.43
C ARG A 83 16.82 0.76 5.38
N GLU A 84 17.21 1.22 6.57
CA GLU A 84 16.26 1.65 7.59
C GLU A 84 15.69 3.01 7.22
N ILE A 85 14.37 3.14 7.27
CA ILE A 85 13.67 4.38 6.97
C ILE A 85 13.22 5.00 8.29
N VAL A 86 14.08 5.86 8.84
CA VAL A 86 13.89 6.51 10.14
C VAL A 86 12.98 7.75 10.07
N ASN A 87 12.92 8.41 8.91
CA ASN A 87 12.06 9.57 8.64
C ASN A 87 11.94 9.84 7.12
N ASP A 88 11.09 10.80 6.78
CA ASP A 88 10.77 11.18 5.40
C ASP A 88 11.94 11.75 4.62
N SER A 89 12.91 12.39 5.29
CA SER A 89 14.08 12.99 4.64
C SER A 89 15.15 11.97 4.24
N VAL A 90 14.99 10.69 4.60
CA VAL A 90 15.93 9.63 4.18
C VAL A 90 15.93 9.56 2.65
N PRO A 91 17.11 9.65 2.00
CA PRO A 91 17.17 9.60 0.55
C PRO A 91 16.71 8.25 0.01
N LEU A 92 16.13 8.23 -1.18
CA LEU A 92 15.82 6.99 -1.88
C LEU A 92 17.10 6.22 -2.26
N PRO A 93 17.06 4.88 -2.27
CA PRO A 93 18.19 4.08 -2.71
C PRO A 93 18.52 4.35 -4.18
N THR A 94 19.81 4.35 -4.53
CA THR A 94 20.26 4.48 -5.92
C THR A 94 19.82 3.27 -6.75
N ASP A 95 19.93 2.07 -6.19
CA ASP A 95 19.46 0.82 -6.79
C ASP A 95 18.10 0.41 -6.19
N TRP A 96 17.02 0.85 -6.85
CA TRP A 96 15.65 0.53 -6.45
C TRP A 96 15.36 -0.96 -6.51
N SER A 97 15.88 -1.65 -7.53
CA SER A 97 15.61 -3.08 -7.73
C SER A 97 16.22 -3.93 -6.62
N SER A 98 17.44 -3.60 -6.20
CA SER A 98 18.10 -4.25 -5.06
C SER A 98 17.38 -3.93 -3.74
N PHE A 99 16.95 -2.69 -3.53
CA PHE A 99 16.17 -2.31 -2.35
C PHE A 99 14.86 -3.12 -2.24
N MET A 100 14.10 -3.20 -3.34
CA MET A 100 12.83 -3.93 -3.40
C MET A 100 12.99 -5.46 -3.36
N ALA A 101 14.21 -6.00 -3.35
CA ALA A 101 14.44 -7.43 -3.23
C ALA A 101 14.37 -7.95 -1.77
N LEU A 102 14.47 -7.07 -0.77
CA LEU A 102 14.34 -7.42 0.66
C LEU A 102 12.91 -7.22 1.13
N GLU A 103 12.34 -8.22 1.79
CA GLU A 103 10.98 -8.09 2.34
C GLU A 103 10.94 -7.06 3.46
N GLU A 104 12.01 -6.94 4.24
CA GLU A 104 12.14 -5.99 5.33
C GLU A 104 12.08 -4.54 4.81
N ASN A 105 12.68 -4.28 3.65
CA ASN A 105 12.61 -2.96 3.00
C ASN A 105 11.20 -2.67 2.48
N LYS A 106 10.52 -3.68 1.92
CA LYS A 106 9.12 -3.53 1.49
C LYS A 106 8.19 -3.31 2.68
N ALA A 107 8.45 -3.97 3.81
CA ALA A 107 7.70 -3.79 5.04
C ALA A 107 7.77 -2.36 5.54
N ASP A 108 8.98 -1.80 5.63
CA ASP A 108 9.16 -0.41 6.04
C ASP A 108 8.53 0.57 5.06
N LEU A 109 8.67 0.31 3.76
CA LEU A 109 8.07 1.14 2.73
C LEU A 109 6.54 1.10 2.83
N ALA A 110 5.93 -0.09 2.91
CA ALA A 110 4.49 -0.25 3.09
C ALA A 110 4.00 0.46 4.35
N ARG A 111 4.76 0.40 5.45
CA ARG A 111 4.47 1.12 6.70
C ARG A 111 4.40 2.63 6.52
N ILE A 112 5.40 3.20 5.85
CA ILE A 112 5.44 4.65 5.64
C ILE A 112 4.33 5.08 4.70
N LEU A 113 4.12 4.36 3.59
CA LEU A 113 3.06 4.67 2.64
C LEU A 113 1.68 4.58 3.27
N SER A 114 1.44 3.57 4.12
CA SER A 114 0.16 3.37 4.78
C SER A 114 -0.15 4.47 5.79
N ASN A 115 0.83 4.86 6.62
CA ASN A 115 0.64 5.97 7.55
C ASN A 115 0.44 7.28 6.79
N HIS A 116 1.29 7.54 5.79
CA HIS A 116 1.23 8.78 5.01
C HIS A 116 -0.12 8.93 4.28
N LEU A 117 -0.66 7.86 3.70
CA LEU A 117 -1.98 7.86 3.09
C LEU A 117 -3.07 8.27 4.08
N ILE A 118 -3.09 7.68 5.28
CA ILE A 118 -4.11 7.99 6.29
C ILE A 118 -3.96 9.44 6.79
N GLU A 119 -2.72 9.90 7.01
CA GLU A 119 -2.43 11.23 7.56
C GLU A 119 -2.69 12.39 6.57
N HIS A 120 -2.58 12.13 5.27
CA HIS A 120 -2.66 13.17 4.22
C HIS A 120 -3.84 12.97 3.26
N SER A 121 -4.78 12.09 3.60
CA SER A 121 -6.02 11.95 2.82
C SER A 121 -6.92 13.19 3.01
N PRO A 122 -7.68 13.58 1.97
CA PRO A 122 -8.66 14.65 2.09
C PRO A 122 -9.78 14.25 3.08
N GLU A 123 -10.39 15.25 3.73
CA GLU A 123 -11.52 15.03 4.65
C GLU A 123 -12.82 14.63 3.94
N ASP A 124 -12.95 14.97 2.64
CA ASP A 124 -14.16 14.72 1.85
C ASP A 124 -14.15 13.33 1.19
N GLU A 125 -13.78 13.26 -0.10
CA GLU A 125 -13.72 12.02 -0.89
C GLU A 125 -12.47 11.99 -1.78
N PRO A 126 -11.94 10.78 -2.11
CA PRO A 126 -12.38 9.48 -1.62
C PRO A 126 -11.94 9.22 -0.17
N VAL A 127 -12.76 8.48 0.58
CA VAL A 127 -12.33 7.86 1.84
C VAL A 127 -11.24 6.83 1.52
N VAL A 128 -10.11 6.89 2.21
CA VAL A 128 -8.99 5.96 2.00
C VAL A 128 -8.97 4.95 3.14
N VAL A 129 -9.04 3.67 2.80
CA VAL A 129 -8.84 2.57 3.73
C VAL A 129 -7.56 1.83 3.39
N VAL A 130 -6.72 1.59 4.38
CA VAL A 130 -5.45 0.88 4.20
C VAL A 130 -5.40 -0.37 5.07
N SER A 131 -4.97 -1.50 4.51
CA SER A 131 -4.86 -2.80 5.19
C SER A 131 -3.48 -3.43 5.00
N GLY A 132 -2.97 -4.08 6.06
CA GLY A 132 -1.76 -4.92 6.00
C GLY A 132 -0.42 -4.19 6.08
N GLY A 133 -0.37 -2.91 5.69
CA GLY A 133 0.85 -2.10 5.70
C GLY A 133 1.14 -1.39 7.01
N PHE A 134 0.80 -1.94 8.17
CA PHE A 134 1.10 -1.32 9.47
C PHE A 134 2.00 -2.22 10.32
N ALA A 135 2.51 -1.68 11.45
CA ALA A 135 3.32 -2.45 12.40
C ALA A 135 2.59 -3.73 12.84
N GLU A 136 1.32 -3.58 13.23
CA GLU A 136 0.42 -4.70 13.47
C GLU A 136 -0.27 -5.10 12.16
N ALA A 137 0.09 -6.26 11.64
CA ALA A 137 -0.24 -6.66 10.27
C ALA A 137 -1.73 -7.03 10.03
N THR A 138 -2.56 -7.08 11.08
CA THR A 138 -4.03 -7.19 10.99
C THR A 138 -4.73 -5.83 11.02
N THR A 139 -3.99 -4.76 11.28
CA THR A 139 -4.54 -3.41 11.38
C THR A 139 -5.09 -2.97 10.03
N VAL A 140 -6.27 -2.37 10.11
CA VAL A 140 -6.90 -1.61 9.03
C VAL A 140 -7.15 -0.21 9.58
N LYS A 141 -6.89 0.82 8.79
CA LYS A 141 -7.19 2.21 9.14
C LYS A 141 -7.99 2.86 8.01
N SER A 142 -8.78 3.85 8.38
CA SER A 142 -9.56 4.69 7.48
C SER A 142 -9.15 6.16 7.66
N SER A 143 -9.19 6.95 6.58
CA SER A 143 -9.10 8.40 6.66
C SER A 143 -10.36 9.03 7.28
N ASP A 144 -11.50 8.35 7.15
CA ASP A 144 -12.73 8.67 7.86
C ASP A 144 -12.75 7.95 9.22
N PRO A 145 -12.70 8.68 10.36
CA PRO A 145 -12.68 8.09 11.69
C PRO A 145 -14.00 7.42 12.09
N ASP A 146 -15.11 7.75 11.44
CA ASP A 146 -16.44 7.22 11.76
C ASP A 146 -16.75 5.93 10.97
N LEU A 147 -15.92 5.57 9.98
CA LEU A 147 -16.08 4.35 9.20
C LEU A 147 -15.66 3.10 9.99
N ASP A 148 -16.61 2.19 10.22
CA ASP A 148 -16.30 0.88 10.82
C ASP A 148 -15.58 -0.04 9.82
N VAL A 149 -14.29 -0.27 10.10
CA VAL A 149 -13.41 -1.16 9.30
C VAL A 149 -13.12 -2.50 10.00
N SER A 150 -13.81 -2.82 11.11
CA SER A 150 -13.56 -4.04 11.89
C SER A 150 -13.72 -5.32 11.06
N SER A 151 -14.72 -5.35 10.16
CA SER A 151 -14.97 -6.46 9.25
C SER A 151 -13.88 -6.71 8.21
N LEU A 152 -12.97 -5.74 8.00
CA LEU A 152 -11.85 -5.83 7.05
C LEU A 152 -10.55 -6.32 7.71
N MET A 153 -10.53 -6.43 9.04
CA MET A 153 -9.38 -6.97 9.76
C MET A 153 -9.18 -8.43 9.37
N ALA A 154 -7.99 -8.73 8.83
CA ALA A 154 -7.69 -10.05 8.30
C ALA A 154 -6.24 -10.45 8.60
N ASP A 155 -6.01 -11.74 8.81
CA ASP A 155 -4.69 -12.32 9.07
C ASP A 155 -4.03 -12.93 7.82
N HIS A 156 -4.71 -12.90 6.67
CA HIS A 156 -4.18 -13.33 5.37
C HIS A 156 -2.83 -12.68 5.04
N GLU A 157 -1.87 -13.46 4.55
CA GLU A 157 -0.50 -13.00 4.27
C GLU A 157 -0.44 -12.16 2.98
N GLU A 158 -1.14 -12.58 1.92
CA GLU A 158 -1.04 -11.99 0.59
C GLU A 158 -2.14 -10.95 0.34
N ALA A 159 -1.78 -9.84 -0.32
CA ALA A 159 -2.69 -8.73 -0.62
C ALA A 159 -3.87 -9.17 -1.51
N ASP A 160 -3.64 -10.07 -2.46
CA ASP A 160 -4.68 -10.60 -3.35
C ASP A 160 -5.83 -11.30 -2.60
N THR A 161 -5.49 -12.10 -1.58
CA THR A 161 -6.46 -12.82 -0.76
C THR A 161 -7.25 -11.86 0.12
N ARG A 162 -6.60 -10.80 0.61
CA ARG A 162 -7.28 -9.72 1.34
C ARG A 162 -8.19 -8.92 0.44
N LEU A 163 -7.77 -8.59 -0.78
CA LEU A 163 -8.59 -7.86 -1.74
C LEU A 163 -9.93 -8.57 -1.98
N MET A 164 -9.96 -9.91 -1.94
CA MET A 164 -11.22 -10.67 -2.00
C MET A 164 -12.16 -10.38 -0.82
N LEU A 165 -11.65 -10.21 0.40
CA LEU A 165 -12.47 -9.84 1.57
C LEU A 165 -13.07 -8.45 1.41
N HIS A 166 -12.23 -7.50 0.95
CA HIS A 166 -12.70 -6.15 0.65
C HIS A 166 -13.83 -6.23 -0.38
N CYS A 167 -13.63 -6.90 -1.53
CA CYS A 167 -14.65 -7.10 -2.56
C CYS A 167 -15.96 -7.74 -2.06
N ILE A 168 -15.90 -8.68 -1.09
CA ILE A 168 -17.09 -9.32 -0.52
C ILE A 168 -17.82 -8.36 0.44
N GLN A 169 -17.09 -7.60 1.26
CA GLN A 169 -17.69 -6.59 2.15
C GLN A 169 -18.54 -5.59 1.34
N TRP A 170 -18.07 -5.21 0.14
CA TRP A 170 -18.76 -4.29 -0.78
C TRP A 170 -20.08 -4.81 -1.37
N THR A 171 -20.44 -6.08 -1.15
CA THR A 171 -21.67 -6.68 -1.67
C THR A 171 -22.78 -6.89 -0.64
N GLN A 172 -22.54 -6.55 0.64
CA GLN A 172 -23.51 -6.66 1.74
C GLN A 172 -24.00 -5.28 2.18
#